data_AF-A0A235EWG7-F1
#
_entry.id   AF-A0A235EWG7-F1
#
_cell.length_a   1.000
_cell.length_b   1.000
_cell.length_c   1.000
_cell.angle_alpha   90.00
_cell.angle_beta   90.00
_cell.angle_gamma   90.00
#
_symmetry.space_group_name_H-M   'P 1'
#
loop_
_entity.id
_entity.type
_entity.pdbx_description
1 polymer ?
#
loop_
_entity_poly.entity_id
_entity_poly.type
_entity_poly.pdbx_seq_one_letter_code
_entity_poly.pdbx_strand_id
1 'polypeptide(L)'
;MVDERRVRLDRVATTGDHFSYLYDFGDSWQHRIVVERVESLEADQRGYAYVSAGEKACPPEDVGGAAAYVDFMEQISQRPLDEEGRRLLEWAGEDFDPVRFDRHAANAALLRMAWNRWV
;
A
#
# COMPACT_ATOMS: atom_id res chain seq x y z
N MET A 1 10.04 -9.40 -21.45
CA MET A 1 8.98 -9.11 -20.46
C MET A 1 7.93 -10.20 -20.57
N VAL A 2 7.47 -10.74 -19.45
CA VAL A 2 6.42 -11.78 -19.42
C VAL A 2 5.10 -11.09 -19.06
N ASP A 3 3.99 -11.52 -19.67
CA ASP A 3 2.66 -11.02 -19.33
C ASP A 3 2.27 -11.51 -17.93
N GLU A 4 2.09 -10.58 -17.00
CA GLU A 4 1.75 -10.86 -15.60
C GLU A 4 0.44 -11.66 -15.45
N ARG A 5 -0.51 -11.50 -16.38
CA ARG A 5 -1.79 -12.23 -16.37
C ARG A 5 -1.63 -13.71 -16.69
N ARG A 6 -0.46 -14.11 -17.20
CA ARG A 6 -0.15 -15.49 -17.60
C ARG A 6 0.73 -16.21 -16.59
N VAL A 7 1.17 -15.53 -15.53
CA VAL A 7 2.07 -16.07 -14.52
C VAL A 7 1.38 -16.05 -13.17
N ARG A 8 1.33 -17.20 -12.50
CA ARG A 8 0.81 -17.28 -11.13
C ARG A 8 1.97 -17.20 -10.14
N LEU A 9 1.78 -16.46 -9.06
CA LEU A 9 2.80 -16.25 -8.03
C LEU A 9 3.31 -17.57 -7.45
N ASP A 10 2.43 -18.56 -7.23
CA ASP A 10 2.77 -19.89 -6.71
C ASP A 10 3.74 -20.70 -7.61
N ARG A 11 3.92 -20.31 -8.87
CA ARG A 11 4.85 -20.96 -9.80
C ARG A 11 6.23 -20.31 -9.85
N VAL A 12 6.35 -19.08 -9.39
CA VAL A 12 7.55 -18.25 -9.60
C VAL A 12 8.14 -17.71 -8.31
N ALA A 13 7.45 -17.88 -7.19
CA ALA A 13 7.86 -17.38 -5.89
C ALA A 13 8.14 -18.54 -4.93
N THR A 14 9.30 -18.49 -4.28
CA THR A 14 9.72 -19.37 -3.20
C THR A 14 10.11 -18.54 -1.98
N THR A 15 10.22 -19.18 -0.81
CA THR A 15 10.61 -18.49 0.42
C THR A 15 11.99 -17.85 0.26
N GLY A 16 12.10 -16.55 0.59
CA GLY A 16 13.32 -15.75 0.45
C GLY A 16 13.40 -14.93 -0.84
N ASP A 17 12.53 -15.20 -1.82
CA ASP A 17 12.46 -14.38 -3.03
C ASP A 17 11.98 -12.96 -2.72
N HIS A 18 12.38 -12.02 -3.58
CA HIS A 18 11.89 -10.65 -3.52
C HIS A 18 11.63 -10.10 -4.92
N PHE A 19 10.67 -9.19 -5.00
CA PHE A 19 10.27 -8.48 -6.21
C PHE A 19 10.33 -6.98 -5.96
N SER A 20 10.68 -6.24 -7.01
CA SER A 20 10.49 -4.79 -7.05
C SER A 20 9.24 -4.50 -7.88
N TYR A 21 8.31 -3.73 -7.31
CA TYR A 21 7.11 -3.28 -8.00
C TYR A 21 7.14 -1.76 -8.09
N LEU A 22 7.17 -1.24 -9.31
CA LEU A 22 7.09 0.19 -9.60
C LEU A 22 5.62 0.54 -9.86
N TYR A 23 5.03 1.29 -8.94
CA TYR A 23 3.69 1.85 -9.05
C TYR A 23 3.77 3.32 -9.43
N ASP A 24 2.82 3.76 -10.27
CA ASP A 24 2.73 5.11 -10.83
C ASP A 24 4.03 5.61 -11.48
N PHE A 25 4.07 5.66 -12.81
CA PHE A 25 5.26 6.12 -13.53
C PHE A 25 5.49 7.64 -13.41
N GLY A 26 4.54 8.41 -12.87
CA GLY A 26 4.76 9.78 -12.45
C GLY A 26 5.61 9.82 -11.18
N ASP A 27 5.04 9.39 -10.06
CA ASP A 27 5.66 9.48 -8.74
C ASP A 27 6.74 8.43 -8.47
N SER A 28 6.79 7.37 -9.29
CA SER A 28 7.79 6.30 -9.24
C SER A 28 7.88 5.59 -7.89
N TRP A 29 6.74 5.22 -7.33
CA TRP A 29 6.67 4.47 -6.07
C TRP A 29 7.28 3.09 -6.21
N GLN A 30 8.39 2.84 -5.50
CA GLN A 30 9.07 1.56 -5.51
C GLN A 30 8.71 0.74 -4.28
N HIS A 31 7.98 -0.36 -4.49
CA HIS A 31 7.66 -1.33 -3.47
C HIS A 31 8.63 -2.51 -3.54
N ARG A 32 9.13 -2.92 -2.37
CA ARG A 32 9.86 -4.19 -2.21
C ARG A 32 8.90 -5.22 -1.61
N ILE A 33 8.65 -6.29 -2.37
CA ILE A 33 7.78 -7.39 -1.94
C ILE A 33 8.69 -8.57 -1.61
N VAL A 34 8.58 -9.12 -0.40
CA VAL A 34 9.41 -10.24 0.06
C VAL A 34 8.52 -11.44 0.37
N VAL A 35 8.92 -12.62 -0.09
CA VAL A 35 8.22 -13.88 0.19
C VAL A 35 8.80 -14.46 1.47
N GLU A 36 8.20 -14.10 2.60
CA GLU A 36 8.71 -14.52 3.92
C GLU A 36 8.47 -16.01 4.20
N ARG A 37 7.38 -16.58 3.67
CA ARG A 37 7.01 -17.98 3.85
C ARG A 37 6.09 -18.45 2.73
N VAL A 38 6.23 -19.71 2.33
CA VAL A 38 5.30 -20.41 1.44
C VAL A 38 4.78 -21.65 2.17
N GLU A 39 3.46 -21.76 2.29
CA GLU A 39 2.80 -22.86 3.01
C GLU A 39 1.69 -23.47 2.18
N SER A 40 1.50 -24.78 2.34
CA SER A 40 0.33 -25.49 1.80
C SER A 40 -0.83 -25.36 2.79
N LEU A 41 -1.99 -24.93 2.29
CA LEU A 41 -3.23 -24.87 3.05
C LEU A 41 -4.07 -26.12 2.73
N GLU A 42 -4.49 -26.85 3.76
CA GLU A 42 -5.18 -28.17 3.63
C GLU A 42 -6.65 -28.08 3.15
N ALA A 43 -7.23 -26.88 2.97
CA ALA A 43 -8.55 -26.69 2.37
C ALA A 43 -8.77 -25.23 1.94
N ASP A 44 -9.81 -24.98 1.13
CA ASP A 44 -10.36 -23.69 0.66
C ASP A 44 -10.67 -22.72 1.81
N GLN A 45 -9.62 -22.22 2.44
CA GLN A 45 -9.69 -21.09 3.33
C GLN A 45 -9.36 -19.87 2.51
N ARG A 46 -10.38 -19.39 1.79
CA ARG A 46 -10.51 -18.00 1.32
C ARG A 46 -9.43 -17.63 0.31
N GLY A 47 -9.75 -17.77 -0.98
CA GLY A 47 -8.93 -17.31 -2.11
C GLY A 47 -8.76 -15.78 -2.23
N TYR A 48 -8.68 -15.05 -1.12
CA TYR A 48 -8.44 -13.60 -1.10
C TYR A 48 -7.26 -13.25 -0.19
N ALA A 49 -6.55 -12.18 -0.55
CA ALA A 49 -5.48 -11.64 0.28
C ALA A 49 -6.00 -11.17 1.64
N TYR A 50 -5.20 -11.34 2.68
CA TYR A 50 -5.48 -10.88 4.04
C TYR A 50 -4.30 -10.06 4.56
N VAL A 51 -4.58 -8.84 5.05
CA VAL A 51 -3.56 -8.01 5.69
C VAL A 51 -3.46 -8.42 7.16
N SER A 52 -2.36 -9.08 7.52
CA SER A 52 -2.10 -9.55 8.88
C SER A 52 -1.61 -8.43 9.80
N ALA A 53 -0.77 -7.54 9.28
CA ALA A 53 -0.15 -6.41 9.98
C ALA A 53 0.19 -5.28 9.01
N GLY A 54 0.50 -4.10 9.56
CA GLY A 54 0.94 -2.92 8.83
C GLY A 54 1.28 -1.79 9.80
N GLU A 55 1.93 -0.76 9.30
CA GLU A 55 2.36 0.40 10.07
C GLU A 55 2.30 1.64 9.16
N LYS A 56 1.96 2.79 9.77
CA LYS A 56 1.81 4.10 9.12
C LYS A 56 0.70 4.16 8.06
N ALA A 57 0.30 5.36 7.70
CA ALA A 57 -0.63 5.58 6.59
C ALA A 57 0.10 5.38 5.25
N CYS A 58 -0.66 4.98 4.23
CA CYS A 58 -0.16 5.08 2.86
C CYS A 58 0.08 6.56 2.51
N PRO A 59 1.13 6.89 1.74
CA PRO A 59 1.27 8.23 1.18
C PRO A 59 0.01 8.64 0.39
N PRO A 60 -0.40 9.92 0.44
CA PRO A 60 -1.44 10.43 -0.45
C PRO A 60 -1.07 10.20 -1.92
N GLU A 61 -2.07 9.89 -2.75
CA GLU A 61 -1.89 9.83 -4.20
C GLU A 61 -1.42 11.19 -4.74
N ASP A 62 -0.61 11.18 -5.79
CA ASP A 62 -0.08 12.37 -6.48
C ASP A 62 0.73 13.34 -5.58
N VAL A 63 1.28 12.87 -4.46
CA VAL A 63 2.14 13.70 -3.57
C VAL A 63 3.50 14.03 -4.19
N GLY A 64 3.90 13.40 -5.29
CA GLY A 64 5.17 13.63 -5.95
C GLY A 64 6.26 12.61 -5.58
N GLY A 65 5.84 11.41 -5.17
CA GLY A 65 6.73 10.30 -4.84
C GLY A 65 7.40 10.40 -3.46
N ALA A 66 8.34 9.50 -3.22
CA ALA A 66 8.87 9.25 -1.88
C ALA A 66 9.57 10.46 -1.23
N ALA A 67 10.31 11.25 -2.02
CA ALA A 67 11.01 12.44 -1.52
C ALA A 67 10.01 13.54 -1.12
N ALA A 68 9.06 13.84 -2.00
CA ALA A 68 8.03 14.84 -1.73
C ALA A 68 7.13 14.44 -0.57
N TYR A 69 6.86 13.15 -0.37
CA TYR A 69 6.15 12.66 0.80
C TYR A 69 6.90 12.92 2.12
N VAL A 70 8.23 12.79 2.13
CA VAL A 70 9.05 13.15 3.31
C VAL A 70 8.94 14.64 3.60
N ASP A 71 9.05 15.48 2.59
CA ASP A 71 8.91 16.94 2.74
C ASP A 71 7.48 17.32 3.21
N PHE A 72 6.47 16.65 2.68
CA PHE A 72 5.07 16.81 3.11
C PHE A 72 4.89 16.44 4.59
N MET A 73 5.43 15.30 5.03
CA MET A 73 5.40 14.89 6.44
C MET A 73 6.08 15.91 7.35
N GLU A 74 7.22 16.46 6.93
CA GLU A 74 7.89 17.51 7.69
C GLU A 74 7.02 18.76 7.81
N GLN A 75 6.41 19.22 6.70
CA GLN A 75 5.55 20.40 6.69
C GLN A 75 4.34 20.26 7.63
N ILE A 76 3.60 19.15 7.55
CA ILE A 76 2.42 18.95 8.41
C ILE A 76 2.80 18.79 9.89
N SER A 77 3.99 18.24 10.18
CA SER A 77 4.48 18.10 11.56
C SER A 77 4.86 19.43 12.21
N GLN A 78 5.37 20.38 11.42
CA GLN A 78 5.80 21.70 11.90
C GLN A 78 4.65 22.70 12.00
N ARG A 79 3.53 22.46 11.28
CA ARG A 79 2.45 23.45 11.10
C ARG A 79 1.03 22.89 11.34
N PRO A 80 0.77 22.05 12.34
CA PRO A 80 -0.51 21.31 12.42
C PRO A 80 -1.76 22.17 12.59
N LEU A 81 -1.64 23.47 12.94
CA LEU A 81 -2.76 24.32 13.33
C LEU A 81 -2.83 25.67 12.59
N ASP A 82 -1.88 25.97 11.70
CA ASP A 82 -1.97 27.19 10.86
C ASP A 82 -2.80 26.94 9.60
N GLU A 83 -3.10 28.00 8.86
CA GLU A 83 -3.96 27.92 7.68
C GLU A 83 -3.36 27.03 6.59
N GLU A 84 -2.03 27.03 6.43
CA GLU A 84 -1.35 26.26 5.39
C GLU A 84 -1.31 24.77 5.76
N GLY A 85 -0.99 24.43 7.00
CA GLY A 85 -1.05 23.04 7.47
C GLY A 85 -2.45 22.45 7.40
N ARG A 86 -3.50 23.24 7.67
CA ARG A 86 -4.88 22.80 7.45
C ARG A 86 -5.18 22.52 5.99
N ARG A 87 -4.73 23.38 5.06
CA ARG A 87 -4.91 23.15 3.62
C ARG A 87 -4.19 21.88 3.14
N LEU A 88 -2.98 21.63 3.65
CA LEU A 88 -2.23 20.42 3.34
C LEU A 88 -2.93 19.15 3.86
N LEU A 89 -3.48 19.19 5.06
CA LEU A 89 -4.27 18.07 5.61
C LEU A 89 -5.57 17.86 4.85
N GLU A 90 -6.28 18.94 4.49
CA GLU A 90 -7.50 18.86 3.67
C GLU A 90 -7.21 18.20 2.31
N TRP A 91 -6.11 18.60 1.65
CA TRP A 91 -5.67 18.00 0.40
C TRP A 91 -5.30 16.52 0.55
N ALA A 92 -4.62 16.14 1.64
CA ALA A 92 -4.24 14.76 1.93
C ALA A 92 -5.41 13.86 2.38
N GLY A 93 -6.59 14.44 2.57
CA GLY A 93 -7.73 13.85 3.25
C GLY A 93 -7.79 14.30 4.71
N GLU A 94 -8.90 14.92 5.11
CA GLU A 94 -9.04 15.61 6.41
C GLU A 94 -8.69 14.75 7.64
N ASP A 95 -8.75 13.42 7.52
CA ASP A 95 -8.42 12.45 8.57
C ASP A 95 -7.04 11.78 8.39
N PHE A 96 -6.18 12.33 7.53
CA PHE A 96 -4.83 11.83 7.31
C PHE A 96 -4.00 11.94 8.58
N ASP A 97 -3.55 10.78 9.07
CA ASP A 97 -2.61 10.65 10.18
C ASP A 97 -1.44 9.76 9.72
N PRO A 98 -0.22 10.31 9.57
CA PRO A 98 0.91 9.57 8.99
C PRO A 98 1.30 8.35 9.83
N VAL A 99 0.99 8.31 11.13
CA VAL A 99 1.35 7.16 11.98
C VAL A 99 0.23 6.13 12.10
N ARG A 100 -0.97 6.42 11.57
CA ARG A 100 -2.13 5.54 11.70
C ARG A 100 -2.15 4.47 10.61
N PHE A 101 -2.21 3.22 11.05
CA PHE A 101 -2.58 2.09 10.19
C PHE A 101 -3.85 1.41 10.74
N ASP A 102 -4.86 1.25 9.89
CA ASP A 102 -6.11 0.57 10.25
C ASP A 102 -6.25 -0.76 9.48
N ARG A 103 -5.93 -1.87 10.16
CA ARG A 103 -6.00 -3.21 9.59
C ARG A 103 -7.42 -3.61 9.18
N HIS A 104 -8.44 -3.14 9.88
CA HIS A 104 -9.83 -3.46 9.55
C HIS A 104 -10.24 -2.76 8.25
N ALA A 105 -9.89 -1.47 8.12
CA ALA A 105 -10.11 -0.72 6.89
C ALA A 105 -9.36 -1.35 5.69
N ALA A 106 -8.09 -1.73 5.87
CA ALA A 106 -7.29 -2.35 4.81
C ALA A 106 -7.91 -3.67 4.31
N ASN A 107 -8.33 -4.55 5.21
CA ASN A 107 -9.01 -5.79 4.83
C ASN A 107 -10.40 -5.55 4.22
N ALA A 108 -11.14 -4.54 4.67
CA ALA A 108 -12.42 -4.18 4.07
C ALA A 108 -12.25 -3.70 2.61
N ALA A 109 -11.18 -2.95 2.32
CA ALA A 109 -10.82 -2.55 0.97
C ALA A 109 -10.48 -3.76 0.08
N LEU A 110 -9.66 -4.71 0.57
CA LEU A 110 -9.35 -5.95 -0.17
C LEU A 110 -10.60 -6.76 -0.49
N LEU A 111 -11.50 -6.93 0.47
CA LEU A 111 -12.76 -7.64 0.26
C LEU A 111 -13.63 -6.95 -0.80
N ARG A 112 -13.67 -5.61 -0.80
CA ARG A 112 -14.39 -4.83 -1.81
C ARG A 112 -13.82 -5.02 -3.21
N MET A 113 -12.49 -5.02 -3.35
CA MET A 113 -11.81 -5.27 -4.63
C MET A 113 -12.13 -6.67 -5.16
N ALA A 114 -12.05 -7.69 -4.29
CA ALA A 114 -12.36 -9.07 -4.65
C ALA A 114 -13.83 -9.24 -5.05
N TRP A 115 -14.76 -8.64 -4.31
CA TRP A 115 -16.20 -8.68 -4.61
C TRP A 115 -16.51 -8.05 -5.98
N ASN A 116 -15.86 -6.94 -6.29
CA ASN A 116 -16.05 -6.22 -7.55
C ASN A 116 -15.25 -6.80 -8.72
N ARG A 117 -14.44 -7.85 -8.50
CA ARG A 117 -13.53 -8.44 -9.51
C ARG A 117 -12.58 -7.40 -10.13
N TRP A 118 -12.09 -6.48 -9.32
CA TRP A 118 -11.04 -5.52 -9.73
C TRP A 118 -9.65 -6.16 -9.74
N VAL A 119 -9.54 -7.36 -9.19
CA VAL A 119 -8.37 -8.24 -9.16
C VAL A 119 -8.74 -9.61 -9.72
#